data_AF-A0A543PM74-F1
#
_entry.id   AF-A0A543PM74-F1
#
_cell.length_a   1.000
_cell.length_b   1.000
_cell.length_c   1.000
_cell.angle_alpha   90.00
_cell.angle_beta   90.00
_cell.angle_gamma   90.00
#
_symmetry.space_group_name_H-M   'P 1'
#
loop_
_entity.id
_entity.type
_entity.pdbx_description
1 polymer ?
#
loop_
_entity_poly.entity_id
_entity_poly.type
_entity_poly.pdbx_seq_one_letter_code
_entity_poly.pdbx_strand_id
1 'polypeptide(L)'
;MLRSVAKDLSSKSGDLHRSTQMTEWRARTATRGKQAPTDLLGVLDDLGFAWRDVAQMLGVSVPAVQKWRRGEKLTGENRRNLAGLVAACDQVADDYLVSEAASWFEMPLVDGAPVTPAVLYAEQQVDLVFDYASGHADPESILTEFQPDWRDNYRSRFESFVAADGNRSLRVKGD
;
A
#
# COMPACT_ATOMS: atom_id res chain seq x y z
N MET A 1 9.22 35.84 7.26
CA MET A 1 7.81 35.57 7.62
C MET A 1 7.05 34.78 6.56
N LEU A 2 7.04 35.16 5.28
CA LEU A 2 6.27 34.48 4.22
C LEU A 2 6.55 32.96 4.07
N ARG A 3 7.81 32.53 4.17
CA ARG A 3 8.19 31.11 4.09
C ARG A 3 7.63 30.25 5.24
N SER A 4 7.48 30.84 6.43
CA SER A 4 6.93 30.14 7.61
C SER A 4 5.41 29.99 7.50
N VAL A 5 4.72 31.01 6.99
CA VAL A 5 3.27 30.98 6.79
C VAL A 5 2.90 29.99 5.67
N ALA A 6 3.68 29.97 4.58
CA ALA A 6 3.48 29.00 3.50
C ALA A 6 3.70 27.55 3.97
N LYS A 7 4.72 27.30 4.82
CA LYS A 7 4.96 25.97 5.40
C LYS A 7 3.84 25.53 6.35
N ASP A 8 3.37 26.43 7.21
CA ASP A 8 2.26 26.14 8.15
C ASP A 8 0.95 25.86 7.41
N LEU A 9 0.66 26.61 6.35
CA LEU A 9 -0.53 26.39 5.51
C LEU A 9 -0.45 25.06 4.74
N SER A 10 0.72 24.73 4.18
CA SER A 10 0.96 23.46 3.48
C SER A 10 0.81 22.26 4.41
N SER A 11 1.32 22.35 5.64
CA SER A 11 1.18 21.30 6.67
C SER A 11 -0.29 21.08 7.02
N LYS A 12 -1.02 22.16 7.33
CA LYS A 12 -2.44 22.08 7.67
C LYS A 12 -3.29 21.53 6.53
N SER A 13 -2.96 21.86 5.29
CA SER A 13 -3.63 21.30 4.12
C SER A 13 -3.39 19.80 3.98
N GLY A 14 -2.17 19.32 4.22
CA GLY A 14 -1.83 17.90 4.22
C GLY A 14 -2.57 17.13 5.32
N ASP A 15 -2.52 17.64 6.56
CA ASP A 15 -3.20 17.03 7.70
C ASP A 15 -4.71 16.94 7.48
N LEU A 16 -5.32 18.00 6.93
CA LEU A 16 -6.74 18.02 6.62
C LEU A 16 -7.10 17.00 5.52
N HIS A 17 -6.30 16.94 4.45
CA HIS A 17 -6.50 15.99 3.35
C HIS A 17 -6.48 14.55 3.87
N ARG A 18 -5.43 14.19 4.61
CA ARG A 18 -5.26 12.87 5.21
C ARG A 18 -6.41 12.53 6.16
N SER A 19 -6.85 13.48 6.98
CA SER A 19 -8.00 13.27 7.88
C SER A 19 -9.31 13.01 7.14
N THR A 20 -9.50 13.66 5.98
CA THR A 20 -10.68 13.50 5.12
C THR A 20 -10.67 12.11 4.48
N GLN A 21 -9.57 11.72 3.84
CA GLN A 21 -9.41 10.41 3.22
C GLN A 21 -9.64 9.27 4.24
N MET A 22 -9.09 9.41 5.44
CA MET A 22 -9.26 8.40 6.49
C MET A 22 -10.68 8.35 7.06
N THR A 23 -11.39 9.48 7.07
CA THR A 23 -12.80 9.51 7.50
C THR A 23 -13.68 8.81 6.47
N GLU A 24 -13.45 9.08 5.20
CA GLU A 24 -14.12 8.44 4.08
C GLU A 24 -13.87 6.92 4.06
N TRP A 25 -12.61 6.50 4.19
CA TRP A 25 -12.25 5.09 4.26
C TRP A 25 -12.97 4.36 5.40
N ARG A 26 -13.03 4.97 6.59
CA ARG A 26 -13.74 4.39 7.74
C ARG A 26 -15.25 4.26 7.48
N ALA A 27 -15.85 5.24 6.81
CA ALA A 27 -17.26 5.19 6.44
C ALA A 27 -17.55 4.11 5.39
N ARG A 28 -16.71 3.99 4.36
CA ARG A 28 -16.74 2.92 3.35
C ARG A 28 -16.55 1.55 4.01
N THR A 29 -15.59 1.42 4.93
CA THR A 29 -15.34 0.21 5.73
C THR A 29 -16.57 -0.21 6.53
N ALA A 30 -17.23 0.73 7.22
CA ALA A 30 -18.44 0.45 7.98
C ALA A 30 -19.62 0.02 7.08
N THR A 31 -19.66 0.53 5.85
CA THR A 31 -20.66 0.15 4.85
C THR A 31 -20.39 -1.26 4.32
N ARG A 32 -19.16 -1.54 3.88
CA ARG A 32 -18.72 -2.87 3.43
C ARG A 32 -18.83 -3.93 4.52
N GLY A 33 -18.63 -3.56 5.79
CA GLY A 33 -18.74 -4.47 6.94
C GLY A 33 -20.14 -5.07 7.17
N LYS A 34 -21.17 -4.55 6.49
CA LYS A 34 -22.54 -5.09 6.51
C LYS A 34 -22.71 -6.28 5.55
N GLN A 35 -21.80 -6.46 4.58
CA GLN A 35 -21.83 -7.53 3.57
C GLN A 35 -21.31 -8.86 4.14
N ALA A 36 -21.64 -9.98 3.49
CA ALA A 36 -21.10 -11.27 3.92
C ALA A 36 -19.59 -11.34 3.61
N PRO A 37 -18.76 -11.95 4.47
CA PRO A 37 -17.32 -12.09 4.20
C PRO A 37 -16.99 -12.78 2.87
N THR A 38 -17.83 -13.73 2.45
CA THR A 38 -17.69 -14.41 1.15
C THR A 38 -17.87 -13.45 -0.02
N ASP A 39 -18.78 -12.49 0.08
CA ASP A 39 -19.04 -11.50 -0.97
C ASP A 39 -17.85 -10.53 -1.07
N LEU A 40 -17.33 -10.08 0.08
CA LEU A 40 -16.13 -9.23 0.13
C LEU A 40 -14.91 -9.92 -0.47
N LEU A 41 -14.73 -11.22 -0.18
CA LEU A 41 -13.67 -12.02 -0.79
C LEU A 41 -13.90 -12.19 -2.30
N GLY A 42 -15.15 -12.35 -2.74
CA GLY A 42 -15.49 -12.38 -4.17
C GLY A 42 -15.08 -11.10 -4.90
N VAL A 43 -15.32 -9.93 -4.30
CA VAL A 43 -14.87 -8.64 -4.85
C VAL A 43 -13.34 -8.61 -5.03
N LEU A 44 -12.57 -9.11 -4.05
CA LEU A 44 -11.11 -9.15 -4.17
C LEU A 44 -10.64 -10.14 -5.25
N ASP A 45 -11.34 -11.25 -5.44
CA ASP A 45 -11.10 -12.22 -6.53
C ASP A 45 -11.35 -11.57 -7.90
N ASP A 46 -12.48 -10.86 -8.03
CA ASP A 46 -12.88 -10.16 -9.26
C ASP A 46 -11.92 -9.03 -9.62
N LEU A 47 -11.34 -8.35 -8.61
CA LEU A 47 -10.28 -7.36 -8.78
C LEU A 47 -8.91 -7.98 -9.11
N GLY A 48 -8.79 -9.31 -9.09
CA GLY A 48 -7.57 -10.03 -9.48
C GLY A 48 -6.52 -10.19 -8.37
N PHE A 49 -6.87 -9.97 -7.09
CA PHE A 49 -5.90 -10.14 -6.01
C PHE A 49 -5.52 -11.59 -5.79
N ALA A 50 -4.22 -11.87 -5.66
CA ALA A 50 -3.80 -13.19 -5.20
C ALA A 50 -4.09 -13.36 -3.70
N TRP A 51 -4.56 -14.55 -3.31
CA TRP A 51 -4.90 -14.85 -1.92
C TRP A 51 -3.72 -14.73 -0.94
N ARG A 52 -2.49 -14.82 -1.44
CA ARG A 52 -1.28 -14.58 -0.65
C ARG A 52 -1.23 -13.12 -0.19
N ASP A 53 -1.47 -12.19 -1.11
CA ASP A 53 -1.36 -10.77 -0.84
C ASP A 53 -2.56 -10.28 -0.01
N VAL A 54 -3.75 -10.83 -0.26
CA VAL A 54 -4.91 -10.62 0.64
C VAL A 54 -4.58 -11.07 2.07
N ALA A 55 -3.99 -12.26 2.23
CA ALA A 55 -3.63 -12.76 3.56
C ALA A 55 -2.57 -11.87 4.24
N GLN A 56 -1.54 -11.44 3.48
CA GLN A 56 -0.51 -10.52 3.96
C GLN A 56 -1.10 -9.18 4.39
N MET A 57 -1.90 -8.53 3.54
CA MET A 57 -2.55 -7.24 3.84
C MET A 57 -3.52 -7.30 5.02
N LEU A 58 -4.12 -8.47 5.28
CA LEU A 58 -5.00 -8.68 6.42
C LEU A 58 -4.27 -9.17 7.68
N GLY A 59 -2.96 -9.40 7.61
CA GLY A 59 -2.18 -9.92 8.74
C GLY A 59 -2.56 -11.35 9.17
N VAL A 60 -3.03 -12.17 8.22
CA VAL A 60 -3.48 -13.55 8.48
C VAL A 60 -2.78 -14.56 7.57
N SER A 61 -3.01 -15.84 7.81
CA SER A 61 -2.48 -16.91 6.95
C SER A 61 -3.38 -17.17 5.74
N VAL A 62 -2.80 -17.60 4.62
CA VAL A 62 -3.57 -18.03 3.43
C VAL A 62 -4.60 -19.13 3.77
N PRO A 63 -4.28 -20.15 4.60
CA PRO A 63 -5.28 -21.10 5.05
C PRO A 63 -6.47 -20.45 5.79
N ALA A 64 -6.27 -19.38 6.56
CA ALA A 64 -7.37 -18.65 7.19
C ALA A 64 -8.30 -18.02 6.15
N VAL A 65 -7.74 -17.36 5.13
CA VAL A 65 -8.53 -16.81 4.01
C VAL A 65 -9.30 -17.92 3.28
N GLN A 66 -8.67 -19.08 3.03
CA GLN A 66 -9.35 -20.21 2.38
C GLN A 66 -10.49 -20.78 3.23
N LYS A 67 -10.37 -20.80 4.56
CA LYS A 67 -11.46 -21.16 5.48
C LYS A 67 -12.63 -20.18 5.33
N TRP A 68 -12.34 -18.89 5.27
CA TRP A 68 -13.35 -17.84 5.11
C TRP A 68 -14.10 -17.93 3.78
N ARG A 69 -13.39 -18.25 2.69
CA ARG A 69 -14.00 -18.51 1.37
C ARG A 69 -15.00 -19.67 1.39
N ARG A 70 -14.81 -20.65 2.27
CA ARG A 70 -15.76 -21.76 2.48
C ARG A 70 -16.91 -21.43 3.44
N GLY A 71 -17.02 -20.18 3.90
CA GLY A 71 -18.08 -19.72 4.80
C GLY A 71 -17.80 -19.97 6.29
N GLU A 72 -16.57 -20.33 6.67
CA GLU A 72 -16.21 -20.42 8.09
C GLU A 72 -16.28 -19.03 8.76
N LYS A 73 -16.64 -19.02 10.05
CA LYS A 73 -16.85 -17.76 10.79
C LYS A 73 -15.56 -16.94 10.91
N LEU A 74 -15.66 -15.64 10.66
CA LEU A 74 -14.64 -14.65 11.02
C LEU A 74 -14.93 -14.04 12.40
N THR A 75 -13.87 -13.61 13.08
CA THR A 75 -13.96 -12.66 14.20
C THR A 75 -14.46 -11.31 13.69
N GLY A 76 -15.03 -10.49 14.59
CA GLY A 76 -15.47 -9.13 14.23
C GLY A 76 -14.33 -8.24 13.73
N GLU A 77 -13.13 -8.41 14.29
CA GLU A 77 -11.92 -7.71 13.87
C GLU A 77 -11.50 -8.08 12.44
N ASN A 78 -11.36 -9.37 12.13
CA ASN A 78 -11.02 -9.82 10.78
C ASN A 78 -12.09 -9.42 9.76
N ARG A 79 -13.37 -9.41 10.16
CA ARG A 79 -14.45 -8.89 9.31
C ARG A 79 -14.24 -7.41 9.00
N ARG A 80 -13.87 -6.59 10.00
CA ARG A 80 -13.57 -5.17 9.80
C ARG A 80 -12.35 -4.98 8.90
N ASN A 81 -11.29 -5.74 9.10
CA ASN A 81 -10.06 -5.64 8.29
C ASN A 81 -10.34 -6.01 6.82
N LEU A 82 -11.08 -7.09 6.59
CA LEU A 82 -11.51 -7.50 5.24
C LEU A 82 -12.37 -6.41 4.57
N ALA A 83 -13.35 -5.87 5.29
CA ALA A 83 -14.16 -4.77 4.79
C ALA A 83 -13.32 -3.50 4.52
N GLY A 84 -12.30 -3.25 5.33
CA GLY A 84 -11.37 -2.14 5.17
C GLY A 84 -10.52 -2.26 3.91
N LEU A 85 -10.09 -3.47 3.57
CA LEU A 85 -9.29 -3.71 2.36
C LEU A 85 -10.13 -3.47 1.10
N VAL A 86 -11.37 -4.00 1.07
CA VAL A 86 -12.31 -3.72 -0.03
C VAL A 86 -12.63 -2.22 -0.12
N ALA A 87 -12.86 -1.57 1.02
CA ALA A 87 -13.12 -0.13 1.06
C ALA A 87 -11.93 0.70 0.56
N ALA A 88 -10.69 0.26 0.81
CA ALA A 88 -9.50 0.91 0.26
C ALA A 88 -9.44 0.74 -1.26
N CYS A 89 -9.76 -0.45 -1.77
CA CYS A 89 -9.86 -0.71 -3.22
C CYS A 89 -10.93 0.18 -3.88
N ASP A 90 -12.11 0.27 -3.28
CA ASP A 90 -13.18 1.18 -3.75
C ASP A 90 -12.66 2.62 -3.82
N GLN A 91 -12.02 3.09 -2.75
CA GLN A 91 -11.56 4.47 -2.65
C GLN A 91 -10.47 4.80 -3.68
N VAL A 92 -9.49 3.91 -3.89
CA VAL A 92 -8.45 4.17 -4.89
C VAL A 92 -8.98 4.13 -6.32
N ALA A 93 -9.98 3.29 -6.59
CA ALA A 93 -10.64 3.23 -7.90
C ALA A 93 -11.50 4.48 -8.15
N ASP A 94 -12.35 4.84 -7.19
CA ASP A 94 -13.34 5.91 -7.35
C ASP A 94 -12.69 7.30 -7.32
N ASP A 95 -11.76 7.53 -6.40
CA ASP A 95 -11.24 8.88 -6.12
C ASP A 95 -9.96 9.19 -6.87
N TYR A 96 -9.17 8.15 -7.22
CA TYR A 96 -7.85 8.29 -7.85
C TYR A 96 -7.70 7.59 -9.20
N LEU A 97 -8.80 7.03 -9.73
CA LEU A 97 -8.86 6.40 -11.06
C LEU A 97 -7.89 5.21 -11.23
N VAL A 98 -7.55 4.53 -10.14
CA VAL A 98 -6.78 3.29 -10.19
C VAL A 98 -7.65 2.19 -10.79
N SER A 99 -7.43 1.88 -12.08
CA SER A 99 -8.28 0.94 -12.82
C SER A 99 -8.03 -0.52 -12.45
N GLU A 100 -6.77 -0.90 -12.26
CA GLU A 100 -6.35 -2.27 -11.93
C GLU A 100 -5.80 -2.30 -10.51
N ALA A 101 -6.69 -2.30 -9.52
CA ALA A 101 -6.33 -2.15 -8.12
C ALA A 101 -5.30 -3.20 -7.66
N ALA A 102 -5.52 -4.49 -7.96
CA ALA A 102 -4.60 -5.55 -7.55
C ALA A 102 -3.18 -5.33 -8.08
N SER A 103 -3.03 -5.07 -9.38
CA SER A 103 -1.73 -4.79 -9.98
C SER A 103 -1.10 -3.53 -9.41
N TRP A 104 -1.87 -2.47 -9.19
CA TRP A 104 -1.36 -1.23 -8.61
C TRP A 104 -0.85 -1.42 -7.17
N PHE A 105 -1.52 -2.26 -6.36
CA PHE A 105 -1.07 -2.61 -5.01
C PHE A 105 0.26 -3.39 -4.98
N GLU A 106 0.63 -4.03 -6.09
CA GLU A 106 1.90 -4.75 -6.26
C GLU A 106 3.01 -3.88 -6.87
N MET A 107 2.69 -2.70 -7.41
CA MET A 107 3.68 -1.81 -8.02
C MET A 107 4.57 -1.18 -6.93
N PRO A 108 5.90 -1.26 -7.04
CA PRO A 108 6.81 -0.56 -6.14
C PRO A 108 6.59 0.95 -6.16
N LEU A 109 6.72 1.60 -5.01
CA LEU A 109 6.64 3.06 -4.88
C LEU A 109 7.76 3.76 -5.66
N VAL A 110 8.97 3.19 -5.61
CA VAL A 110 10.16 3.70 -6.29
C VAL A 110 11.00 2.54 -6.80
N ASP A 111 11.75 2.78 -7.87
CA ASP A 111 12.69 1.79 -8.38
C ASP A 111 13.79 1.47 -7.36
N GLY A 112 14.03 0.18 -7.15
CA GLY A 112 15.11 -0.30 -6.27
C GLY A 112 14.72 -0.50 -4.80
N ALA A 113 13.51 -0.15 -4.39
CA ALA A 113 12.97 -0.49 -3.06
C ALA A 113 11.76 -1.43 -3.19
N PRO A 114 11.72 -2.59 -2.49
CA PRO A 114 10.64 -3.56 -2.58
C PRO A 114 9.43 -3.17 -1.72
N VAL A 115 9.10 -1.88 -1.65
CA VAL A 115 7.95 -1.37 -0.89
C VAL A 115 6.85 -1.02 -1.86
N THR A 116 5.67 -1.62 -1.67
CA THR A 116 4.47 -1.45 -2.50
C THR A 116 3.30 -0.93 -1.64
N PRO A 117 2.19 -0.46 -2.23
CA PRO A 117 1.01 -0.10 -1.46
C PRO A 117 0.46 -1.26 -0.62
N ALA A 118 0.61 -2.52 -1.06
CA ALA A 118 0.24 -3.69 -0.26
C ALA A 118 1.08 -3.81 1.01
N VAL A 119 2.38 -3.47 0.94
CA VAL A 119 3.26 -3.44 2.12
C VAL A 119 2.81 -2.33 3.08
N LEU A 120 2.56 -1.12 2.58
CA LEU A 120 2.06 -0.02 3.41
C LEU A 120 0.75 -0.38 4.11
N TYR A 121 -0.19 -0.99 3.38
CA TYR A 121 -1.47 -1.42 3.94
C TYR A 121 -1.30 -2.50 5.01
N ALA A 122 -0.45 -3.51 4.75
CA ALA A 122 -0.18 -4.59 5.70
C ALA A 122 0.43 -4.06 7.02
N GLU A 123 1.25 -3.02 6.94
CA GLU A 123 1.84 -2.33 8.09
C GLU A 123 0.91 -1.27 8.71
N GLN A 124 -0.38 -1.27 8.34
CA GLN A 124 -1.43 -0.36 8.83
C GLN A 124 -1.22 1.13 8.48
N GLN A 125 -0.37 1.42 7.51
CA GLN A 125 -0.09 2.77 6.99
C GLN A 125 -1.03 3.12 5.82
N VAL A 126 -2.33 3.02 6.08
CA VAL A 126 -3.40 3.20 5.07
C VAL A 126 -3.46 4.64 4.55
N ASP A 127 -3.11 5.61 5.39
CA ASP A 127 -2.98 7.01 4.99
C ASP A 127 -1.91 7.19 3.91
N LEU A 128 -0.76 6.53 4.04
CA LEU A 128 0.31 6.57 3.04
C LEU A 128 -0.09 5.91 1.72
N VAL A 129 -0.97 4.90 1.75
CA VAL A 129 -1.56 4.32 0.53
C VAL A 129 -2.38 5.37 -0.22
N PHE A 130 -3.20 6.15 0.49
CA PHE A 130 -4.02 7.19 -0.13
C PHE A 130 -3.20 8.41 -0.56
N ASP A 131 -2.18 8.79 0.20
CA ASP A 131 -1.24 9.84 -0.21
C ASP A 131 -0.56 9.46 -1.54
N TYR A 132 -0.11 8.21 -1.67
CA TYR A 132 0.48 7.69 -2.91
C TYR A 132 -0.53 7.66 -4.06
N ALA A 133 -1.74 7.14 -3.82
CA ALA A 133 -2.79 7.07 -4.84
C ALA A 133 -3.21 8.46 -5.34
N SER A 134 -3.24 9.46 -4.45
CA SER A 134 -3.63 10.83 -4.80
C SER A 134 -2.67 11.52 -5.77
N GLY A 135 -1.42 11.05 -5.87
CA GLY A 135 -0.36 11.67 -6.67
C GLY A 135 0.14 13.02 -6.16
N HIS A 136 -0.35 13.51 -5.01
CA HIS A 136 0.07 14.80 -4.44
C HIS A 136 1.41 14.70 -3.69
N ALA A 137 1.76 13.52 -3.19
CA ALA A 137 3.01 13.28 -2.48
C ALA A 137 4.03 12.59 -3.39
N ASP A 138 5.27 13.06 -3.32
CA ASP A 138 6.39 12.44 -4.00
C ASP A 138 6.66 11.02 -3.42
N PRO A 139 6.78 9.96 -4.24
CA PRO A 139 6.93 8.59 -3.75
C PRO A 139 8.17 8.36 -2.87
N GLU A 140 9.28 9.07 -3.12
CA GLU A 140 10.45 8.99 -2.25
C GLU A 140 10.19 9.61 -0.88
N SER A 141 9.39 10.67 -0.82
CA SER A 141 8.97 11.32 0.42
C SER A 141 8.05 10.42 1.24
N ILE A 142 7.11 9.71 0.59
CA ILE A 142 6.27 8.69 1.24
C ILE A 142 7.14 7.57 1.81
N LEU A 143 8.11 7.08 1.03
CA LEU A 143 9.00 6.02 1.48
C LEU A 143 9.92 6.48 2.63
N THR A 144 10.35 7.74 2.63
CA THR A 144 11.08 8.35 3.76
C THR A 144 10.22 8.51 5.01
N GLU A 145 8.93 8.81 4.88
CA GLU A 145 7.99 8.82 6.02
C GLU A 145 7.78 7.41 6.58
N PHE A 146 7.60 6.42 5.71
CA PHE A 146 7.42 5.02 6.09
C PHE A 146 8.68 4.41 6.73
N GLN A 147 9.83 4.62 6.09
CA GLN A 147 11.10 4.04 6.49
C GLN A 147 12.24 5.05 6.22
N PRO A 148 12.62 5.91 7.18
CA PRO A 148 13.59 6.99 6.96
C PRO A 148 14.93 6.54 6.36
N ASP A 149 15.41 5.36 6.76
CA ASP A 149 16.69 4.79 6.34
C ASP A 149 16.59 3.91 5.06
N TRP A 150 15.47 3.97 4.34
CA TRP A 150 15.23 3.10 3.17
C TRP A 150 16.33 3.20 2.12
N ARG A 151 16.90 4.39 1.93
CA ARG A 151 17.96 4.61 0.95
C ARG A 151 19.18 3.77 1.28
N ASP A 152 19.57 3.69 2.55
CA ASP A 152 20.72 2.87 2.94
C ASP A 152 20.37 1.38 2.95
N ASN A 153 19.14 1.02 3.33
CA ASN A 153 18.68 -0.37 3.39
C ASN A 153 18.53 -1.02 2.00
N TYR A 154 18.15 -0.24 0.98
CA TYR A 154 17.89 -0.74 -0.36
C TYR A 154 18.95 -0.32 -1.39
N ARG A 155 19.90 0.56 -1.03
CA ARG A 155 21.05 0.86 -1.88
C ARG A 155 21.87 -0.40 -2.09
N SER A 156 21.86 -0.90 -3.33
CA SER A 156 22.70 -2.02 -3.71
C SER A 156 24.16 -1.71 -3.38
N ARG A 157 24.78 -2.60 -2.58
CA ARG A 157 26.23 -2.61 -2.32
C ARG A 157 27.05 -2.96 -3.56
N PHE A 158 26.40 -3.37 -4.65
CA PHE A 158 27.03 -3.79 -5.89
C PHE A 158 26.85 -2.75 -7.00
N GLU A 159 27.85 -2.62 -7.85
CA GLU A 159 27.78 -1.89 -9.12
C GLU A 159 28.12 -2.81 -10.29
N SER A 160 27.53 -2.53 -11.45
CA SER A 160 27.88 -3.23 -12.69
C SER A 160 29.10 -2.58 -13.33
N PHE A 161 30.11 -3.37 -13.69
CA PHE A 161 31.25 -2.94 -14.48
C PHE A 161 31.42 -3.85 -15.70
N VAL A 162 32.18 -3.40 -16.71
CA VAL A 162 32.59 -4.24 -17.83
C VAL A 162 33.93 -4.86 -17.47
N ALA A 163 33.96 -6.18 -17.34
CA ALA A 163 35.18 -6.92 -17.05
C ALA A 163 36.11 -6.98 -18.27
N ALA A 164 37.36 -7.39 -18.06
CA ALA A 164 38.38 -7.42 -19.12
C ALA A 164 38.03 -8.34 -20.30
N ASP A 165 37.08 -9.26 -20.11
CA ASP A 165 36.52 -10.15 -21.13
C ASP A 165 35.39 -9.49 -21.96
N GLY A 166 35.02 -8.23 -21.67
CA GLY A 166 33.95 -7.50 -22.33
C GLY A 166 32.55 -7.79 -21.77
N ASN A 167 32.41 -8.66 -20.77
CA ASN A 167 31.12 -9.01 -20.19
C ASN A 167 30.74 -8.07 -19.03
N ARG A 168 29.44 -7.85 -18.88
CA ARG A 168 28.89 -7.10 -17.74
C ARG A 168 28.97 -7.98 -16.48
N SER A 169 29.74 -7.53 -15.50
CA SER A 169 29.94 -8.20 -14.20
C SER A 169 29.49 -7.29 -13.05
N LEU A 170 29.24 -7.86 -11.88
CA LEU A 170 28.95 -7.11 -10.65
C LEU A 170 30.17 -7.11 -9.73
N ARG A 171 30.47 -5.97 -9.11
CA ARG A 171 31.46 -5.86 -8.03
C ARG A 171 30.89 -5.08 -6.86
N VAL A 172 31.48 -5.25 -5.68
CA VAL A 172 31.14 -4.43 -4.51
C VAL A 172 31.64 -3.00 -4.76
N LYS A 173 30.82 -2.01 -4.44
CA LYS A 173 31.21 -0.59 -4.52
C LYS A 173 32.36 -0.33 -3.54
N GLY A 174 33.53 0.06 -4.06
CA GLY A 174 34.71 0.37 -3.24
C GLY A 174 35.87 -0.62 -3.33
N ASP A 175 35.71 -1.73 -4.09
CA ASP A 175 36.79 -2.66 -4.47
C ASP A 175 37.38 -2.35 -5.87
#